data_AF-A0AAD9R6P8-F1
#
_entry.id   AF-A0AAD9R6P8-F1
#
_cell.length_a   1.000
_cell.length_b   1.000
_cell.length_c   1.000
_cell.angle_alpha   90.00
_cell.angle_beta   90.00
_cell.angle_gamma   90.00
#
_symmetry.space_group_name_H-M   'P 1'
#
loop_
_entity.id
_entity.type
_entity.pdbx_description
1 polymer ?
#
loop_
_entity_poly.entity_id
_entity_poly.type
_entity_poly.pdbx_seq_one_letter_code
_entity_poly.pdbx_strand_id
1 'polypeptide(L)'
;MAVQSDADPENTISVLVATDCHLGYSEKDQVRGNDSLSTFEEILQIAKDEKVDFILLGGDLFHENKPSRKTLHGTMALFRKYCMGDKPCQLEFLSDQSVNFSNSRLDLSSFFMDLIFLF
;
A
#
# COMPACT_ATOMS: atom_id res chain seq x y z
N MET A 1 9.99 31.70 4.20
CA MET A 1 10.51 31.37 2.86
C MET A 1 9.93 30.02 2.49
N ALA A 2 8.93 29.98 1.61
CA ALA A 2 8.53 28.74 0.98
C ALA A 2 9.59 28.42 -0.07
N VAL A 3 10.22 27.26 0.03
CA VAL A 3 11.07 26.73 -1.04
C VAL A 3 10.12 26.38 -2.18
N GLN A 4 10.02 27.24 -3.19
CA GLN A 4 9.41 26.84 -4.46
C GLN A 4 10.36 25.83 -5.08
N SER A 5 9.98 24.55 -5.01
CA SER A 5 10.66 23.50 -5.75
C SER A 5 10.30 23.64 -7.23
N ASP A 6 11.28 23.94 -8.08
CA ASP A 6 11.22 23.86 -9.56
C ASP A 6 11.05 22.41 -10.06
N ALA A 7 10.30 21.59 -9.33
CA ALA A 7 10.11 20.18 -9.65
C ALA A 7 8.91 20.06 -10.59
N ASP A 8 9.18 19.71 -11.85
CA ASP A 8 8.12 19.31 -12.78
C ASP A 8 7.37 18.11 -12.17
N PRO A 9 6.04 18.20 -11.98
CA PRO A 9 5.27 17.12 -11.38
C PRO A 9 5.30 15.84 -12.22
N GLU A 10 5.56 15.95 -13.53
CA GLU A 10 5.71 14.80 -14.44
C GLU A 10 7.04 14.05 -14.26
N ASN A 11 8.06 14.72 -13.71
CA ASN A 11 9.38 14.14 -13.46
C ASN A 11 9.64 13.89 -11.96
N THR A 12 8.60 13.94 -11.15
CA THR A 12 8.68 13.77 -9.70
C THR A 12 7.89 12.55 -9.29
N ILE A 13 8.55 11.58 -8.65
CA ILE A 13 7.90 10.39 -8.10
C ILE A 13 7.55 10.67 -6.65
N SER A 14 6.27 10.58 -6.33
CA SER A 14 5.72 10.75 -4.99
C SER A 14 5.55 9.39 -4.31
N VAL A 15 6.18 9.21 -3.15
CA VAL A 15 6.19 7.93 -2.44
C VAL A 15 5.72 8.13 -1.01
N LEU A 16 4.68 7.40 -0.61
CA LEU A 16 4.32 7.31 0.81
C LEU A 16 5.09 6.15 1.44
N VAL A 17 5.80 6.43 2.53
CA VAL A 17 6.56 5.42 3.26
C VAL A 17 5.88 5.14 4.59
N ALA A 18 5.59 3.86 4.86
CA ALA A 18 5.07 3.40 6.15
C ALA A 18 5.76 2.10 6.59
N THR A 19 5.85 1.84 7.88
CA THR A 19 6.48 0.64 8.45
C THR A 19 5.80 0.26 9.76
N ASP A 20 5.98 -0.99 10.20
CA ASP A 20 5.56 -1.48 11.53
C ASP A 20 4.07 -1.23 11.82
N CYS A 21 3.20 -1.42 10.81
CA CYS A 21 1.76 -1.18 10.96
C CYS A 21 1.10 -2.17 11.93
N HIS A 22 1.67 -3.37 12.11
CA HIS A 22 1.22 -4.41 13.04
C HIS A 22 -0.31 -4.61 13.04
N LEU A 23 -0.87 -4.82 11.85
CA LEU A 23 -2.29 -5.10 11.66
C LEU A 23 -2.71 -6.32 12.48
N GLY A 24 -3.81 -6.16 13.22
CA GLY A 24 -4.32 -7.17 14.15
C GLY A 24 -3.75 -7.09 15.57
N TYR A 25 -2.90 -6.08 15.86
CA TYR A 25 -2.47 -5.82 17.23
C TYR A 25 -3.65 -5.55 18.15
N SER A 26 -3.68 -6.25 19.29
CA SER A 26 -4.73 -6.15 20.31
C SER A 26 -6.17 -6.41 19.80
N GLU A 27 -6.35 -7.19 18.73
CA GLU A 27 -7.66 -7.41 18.08
C GLU A 27 -8.77 -7.94 19.02
N LYS A 28 -8.41 -8.64 20.09
CA LYS A 28 -9.37 -9.19 21.09
C LYS A 28 -9.84 -8.16 22.12
N ASP A 29 -9.20 -7.00 22.18
CA ASP A 29 -9.58 -5.91 23.07
C ASP A 29 -10.83 -5.19 22.54
N GLN A 30 -11.83 -4.97 23.41
CA GLN A 30 -13.11 -4.38 23.00
C GLN A 30 -13.00 -2.90 22.60
N VAL A 31 -11.98 -2.20 23.11
CA VAL A 31 -11.78 -0.77 22.87
C VAL A 31 -10.74 -0.58 21.76
N ARG A 32 -9.63 -1.31 21.83
CA ARG A 32 -8.44 -1.10 21.00
C ARG A 32 -8.34 -2.02 19.78
N GLY A 33 -9.23 -3.00 19.68
CA GLY A 33 -9.10 -4.06 18.68
C GLY A 33 -9.19 -3.61 17.22
N ASN A 34 -9.67 -2.38 16.97
CA ASN A 34 -9.72 -1.80 15.63
C ASN A 34 -8.66 -0.71 15.40
N ASP A 35 -7.87 -0.32 16.40
CA ASP A 35 -6.91 0.81 16.30
C ASP A 35 -5.96 0.61 15.12
N SER A 36 -5.34 -0.58 15.02
CA SER A 36 -4.38 -0.89 13.96
C SER A 36 -4.98 -0.78 12.55
N LEU A 37 -6.22 -1.27 12.36
CA LEU A 37 -6.90 -1.19 11.07
C LEU A 37 -7.33 0.24 10.74
N SER A 38 -7.82 1.00 11.73
CA SER A 38 -8.21 2.39 11.54
C SER A 38 -7.02 3.29 11.18
N THR A 39 -5.88 3.11 11.87
CA THR A 39 -4.64 3.85 11.55
C THR A 39 -4.12 3.48 10.16
N PHE A 40 -4.20 2.20 9.77
CA PHE A 40 -3.81 1.82 8.42
C PHE A 40 -4.76 2.38 7.36
N GLU A 41 -6.06 2.45 7.63
CA GLU A 41 -7.01 3.13 6.76
C GLU A 41 -6.69 4.62 6.60
N GLU A 42 -6.28 5.31 7.67
CA GLU A 42 -5.82 6.70 7.61
C GLU A 42 -4.58 6.86 6.71
N ILE A 43 -3.59 5.96 6.83
CA ILE A 43 -2.40 5.97 5.95
C ILE A 43 -2.82 5.86 4.47
N LEU A 44 -3.76 4.97 4.16
CA LEU A 44 -4.26 4.79 2.79
C LEU A 44 -5.10 5.98 2.30
N GLN A 45 -5.84 6.64 3.20
CA GLN A 45 -6.56 7.87 2.88
C GLN A 45 -5.58 8.99 2.51
N ILE A 46 -4.54 9.19 3.31
CA ILE A 46 -3.48 10.17 3.02
C ILE A 46 -2.82 9.86 1.67
N ALA A 47 -2.49 8.59 1.40
CA ALA A 47 -1.92 8.19 0.11
C ALA A 47 -2.80 8.62 -1.07
N LYS A 48 -4.11 8.42 -0.94
CA LYS A 48 -5.09 8.76 -1.98
C LYS A 48 -5.27 10.27 -2.12
N ASP A 49 -5.35 10.99 -1.01
CA ASP A 49 -5.58 12.44 -0.99
C ASP A 49 -4.37 13.22 -1.52
N GLU A 50 -3.16 12.79 -1.16
CA GLU A 50 -1.88 13.33 -1.67
C GLU A 50 -1.53 12.79 -3.07
N LYS A 51 -2.32 11.86 -3.60
CA LYS A 51 -2.15 11.25 -4.94
C LYS A 51 -0.75 10.69 -5.16
N VAL A 52 -0.23 9.95 -4.19
CA VAL A 52 1.10 9.32 -4.24
C VAL A 52 1.22 8.19 -5.25
N ASP A 53 2.29 8.15 -6.04
CA ASP A 53 2.50 7.14 -7.10
C ASP A 53 2.57 5.71 -6.59
N PHE A 54 3.14 5.49 -5.40
CA PHE A 54 3.05 4.21 -4.71
C PHE A 54 3.27 4.33 -3.21
N ILE A 55 2.86 3.29 -2.48
CA ILE A 55 3.17 3.12 -1.06
C ILE A 55 4.32 2.12 -0.92
N LEU A 56 5.35 2.52 -0.19
CA LEU A 56 6.43 1.65 0.23
C LEU A 56 6.20 1.22 1.68
N LEU A 57 5.96 -0.07 1.89
CA LEU A 57 5.84 -0.69 3.21
C LEU A 57 7.18 -1.29 3.63
N GLY A 58 7.75 -0.80 4.73
CA GLY A 58 9.08 -1.15 5.23
C GLY A 58 9.19 -2.51 5.94
N GLY A 59 8.07 -3.15 6.27
CA GLY A 59 8.05 -4.41 7.01
C GLY A 59 6.94 -4.46 8.05
N ASP A 60 6.76 -5.62 8.67
CA ASP A 60 5.84 -5.86 9.80
C ASP A 60 4.42 -5.32 9.60
N LEU A 61 3.86 -5.56 8.40
CA LEU A 61 2.48 -5.20 8.08
C LEU A 61 1.49 -5.90 9.02
N PHE A 62 1.73 -7.17 9.36
CA PHE A 62 0.90 -7.94 10.28
C PHE A 62 1.62 -8.14 11.61
N HIS A 63 0.86 -8.08 12.71
CA HIS A 63 1.43 -8.34 14.04
C HIS A 63 1.78 -9.81 14.27
N GLU A 64 0.97 -10.73 13.73
CA GLU A 64 1.19 -12.17 13.84
C GLU A 64 1.59 -12.75 12.47
N ASN A 65 2.54 -13.68 12.46
CA ASN A 65 2.94 -14.44 11.25
C ASN A 65 1.75 -15.14 10.56
N LYS A 66 0.72 -15.48 11.34
CA LYS A 66 -0.54 -16.04 10.85
C LYS A 66 -1.67 -15.11 11.28
N PRO A 67 -1.95 -14.03 10.52
CA PRO A 67 -2.97 -13.06 10.90
C PRO A 67 -4.35 -13.73 10.97
N SER A 68 -5.23 -13.17 11.79
CA SER A 68 -6.60 -13.65 11.89
C SER A 68 -7.35 -13.44 10.57
N ARG A 69 -8.40 -14.24 10.34
CA ARG A 69 -9.28 -14.07 9.17
C ARG A 69 -9.89 -12.68 9.10
N LYS A 70 -10.22 -12.07 10.25
CA LYS A 70 -10.79 -10.73 10.34
C LYS A 70 -9.75 -9.69 9.91
N THR A 71 -8.55 -9.75 10.45
CA THR A 71 -7.46 -8.83 10.09
C THR A 71 -7.13 -8.95 8.60
N LEU A 72 -6.88 -10.16 8.09
CA LEU A 72 -6.54 -10.38 6.69
C LEU A 72 -7.64 -9.90 5.72
N HIS A 73 -8.91 -10.20 6.03
CA HIS A 73 -10.02 -9.74 5.20
C HIS A 73 -10.19 -8.22 5.26
N GLY A 74 -10.03 -7.61 6.44
CA GLY A 74 -10.05 -6.17 6.63
C GLY A 74 -8.96 -5.47 5.81
N THR A 75 -7.72 -5.95 5.88
CA THR A 75 -6.60 -5.44 5.10
C THR A 75 -6.86 -5.55 3.59
N MET A 76 -7.36 -6.68 3.11
CA MET A 76 -7.70 -6.86 1.69
C MET A 76 -8.81 -5.91 1.24
N ALA A 77 -9.83 -5.69 2.08
CA ALA A 77 -10.90 -4.75 1.79
C ALA A 77 -10.40 -3.31 1.70
N LEU A 78 -9.46 -2.92 2.58
CA LEU A 78 -8.81 -1.62 2.55
C LEU A 78 -7.97 -1.42 1.27
N PHE A 79 -7.12 -2.39 0.91
CA PHE A 79 -6.38 -2.31 -0.36
C PHE A 79 -7.31 -2.19 -1.56
N ARG A 80 -8.38 -2.98 -1.61
CA ARG A 80 -9.38 -2.89 -2.70
C ARG A 80 -10.09 -1.53 -2.75
N LYS A 81 -10.33 -0.89 -1.59
CA LYS A 81 -11.04 0.39 -1.49
C LYS A 81 -10.17 1.58 -1.88
N TYR A 82 -8.88 1.54 -1.56
CA TYR A 82 -7.97 2.69 -1.68
C TYR A 82 -6.95 2.56 -2.81
N CYS A 83 -6.51 1.36 -3.16
CA CYS A 83 -5.45 1.14 -4.15
C CYS A 83 -5.98 0.78 -5.54
N MET A 84 -7.20 0.26 -5.67
CA MET A 84 -7.81 -0.04 -6.98
C MET A 84 -8.67 1.15 -7.45
N GLY A 85 -8.27 1.81 -8.53
CA GLY A 85 -9.01 2.92 -9.13
C GLY A 85 -8.99 2.91 -10.66
N ASP A 86 -9.53 3.98 -11.25
CA ASP A 86 -9.52 4.19 -12.71
C ASP A 86 -8.30 5.03 -13.16
N LYS A 87 -7.49 5.54 -12.22
CA LYS A 87 -6.34 6.38 -12.54
C LYS A 87 -5.23 5.46 -13.08
N PRO A 88 -4.64 5.72 -14.26
CA PRO A 88 -3.58 4.88 -14.77
C PRO A 88 -2.30 5.05 -13.93
N CYS A 89 -1.64 3.95 -13.60
CA CYS A 89 -0.30 3.94 -13.04
C CYS A 89 0.69 4.59 -14.02
N GLN A 90 1.46 5.57 -13.56
CA GLN A 90 2.45 6.30 -14.38
C GLN A 90 3.86 5.69 -14.31
N LEU A 91 4.02 4.61 -13.55
CA LEU A 91 5.31 3.97 -13.32
C LEU A 91 5.47 2.73 -14.20
N GLU A 92 6.66 2.58 -14.78
CA GLU A 92 7.01 1.45 -15.63
C GLU A 92 7.97 0.50 -14.91
N PHE A 93 7.65 -0.79 -14.89
CA PHE A 93 8.53 -1.81 -14.34
C PHE A 93 9.48 -2.36 -15.41
N LEU A 94 10.73 -1.86 -15.41
CA LEU A 94 11.77 -2.24 -16.37
C LEU A 94 12.61 -3.46 -15.96
N SER A 95 12.44 -3.94 -14.72
CA SER A 95 13.24 -5.05 -14.19
C SER A 95 12.74 -6.41 -14.68
N ASP A 96 13.61 -7.43 -14.62
CA ASP A 96 13.24 -8.80 -15.00
C ASP A 96 12.21 -9.38 -14.02
N GLN A 97 10.97 -9.49 -14.48
CA GLN A 97 9.85 -10.00 -13.72
C GLN A 97 10.02 -11.48 -13.34
N SER A 98 10.76 -12.27 -14.12
CA SER A 98 10.96 -13.70 -13.86
C SER A 98 11.79 -13.97 -12.60
N VAL A 99 12.72 -13.06 -12.27
CA VAL A 99 13.53 -13.13 -11.06
C VAL A 99 12.71 -12.67 -9.85
N ASN A 100 12.05 -11.52 -9.98
CA ASN A 100 11.33 -10.88 -8.87
C ASN A 100 10.03 -11.62 -8.51
N PHE A 101 9.45 -12.34 -9.48
CA PHE A 101 8.17 -13.04 -9.33
C PHE A 101 8.26 -14.52 -9.70
N SER A 102 9.38 -15.16 -9.41
CA SER A 102 9.63 -16.58 -9.70
C SER A 102 8.54 -17.56 -9.21
N ASN A 103 7.72 -17.18 -8.23
CA ASN A 103 6.63 -17.98 -7.68
C ASN A 103 5.21 -17.51 -8.06
N SER A 104 5.06 -16.49 -8.92
CA SER A 104 3.74 -16.05 -9.37
C SER A 104 3.23 -16.90 -10.54
N ARG A 105 2.03 -17.48 -10.39
CA ARG A 105 1.31 -18.17 -11.49
C ARG A 105 0.52 -17.22 -12.40
N LEU A 106 0.54 -15.92 -12.11
CA LEU A 106 -0.19 -14.90 -12.86
C LEU A 106 0.81 -14.23 -13.81
N ASP A 107 0.42 -13.98 -15.06
CA ASP A 107 1.16 -13.07 -15.94
C ASP A 107 1.00 -11.66 -15.35
N LEU A 108 2.02 -11.18 -14.64
CA LEU A 108 1.95 -9.97 -13.81
C LEU A 108 2.05 -8.65 -14.59
N SER A 109 1.96 -8.69 -15.92
CA SER A 109 2.07 -7.49 -16.77
C SER A 109 0.97 -6.46 -16.50
N SER A 110 -0.14 -6.85 -15.88
CA SER A 110 -1.30 -5.95 -15.71
C SER A 110 -1.94 -5.95 -14.32
N PHE A 111 -1.71 -6.97 -13.47
CA PHE A 111 -2.46 -7.12 -12.21
C PHE A 111 -1.64 -6.80 -10.96
N PHE A 112 -0.30 -6.80 -11.07
CA PHE A 112 0.59 -6.54 -9.94
C PHE A 112 1.07 -5.09 -9.87
N MET A 113 0.88 -4.34 -10.95
CA MET A 113 0.96 -2.88 -10.90
C MET A 113 0.00 -2.36 -9.82
N ASP A 114 -1.25 -2.82 -9.78
CA ASP A 114 -2.28 -2.29 -8.86
C ASP A 114 -2.07 -2.60 -7.37
N LEU A 115 -1.23 -3.58 -7.00
CA LEU A 115 -1.05 -4.02 -5.60
C LEU A 115 0.21 -3.45 -4.93
N ILE A 116 1.22 -3.07 -5.72
CA ILE A 116 2.43 -2.38 -5.25
C ILE A 116 2.44 -0.91 -5.66
N PHE A 117 1.86 -0.57 -6.80
CA PHE A 117 1.69 0.80 -7.26
C PHE A 117 0.25 1.23 -6.98
N LEU A 118 0.09 2.41 -6.40
CA LEU A 118 -1.25 2.95 -6.29
C LEU A 118 -1.72 3.32 -7.69
N PHE A 119 -3.05 3.21 -7.87
CA PHE A 119 -3.89 3.72 -8.95
C PHE A 119 -4.39 2.68 -9.93
#